data_AF-A0A221NW96-F1
#
_entry.id   AF-A0A221NW96-F1
#
_cell.length_a   1.000
_cell.length_b   1.000
_cell.length_c   1.000
_cell.angle_alpha   90.00
_cell.angle_beta   90.00
_cell.angle_gamma   90.00
#
_symmetry.space_group_name_H-M   'P 1'
#
loop_
_entity.id
_entity.type
_entity.pdbx_description
1 polymer ?
#
loop_
_entity_poly.entity_id
_entity_poly.type
_entity_poly.pdbx_seq_one_letter_code
_entity_poly.pdbx_strand_id
1 'polypeptide(L)'
;MTACAIEPPSAGSSGADDVVPAAGCVLTTDGAYAARLALDGDSWFPERWTLDGPEPYAVPLPGNQPEEPGTEVQPLGDGRVLIHRLVERRHAFALLYPTGPGTGELPLGAVECPEPGTRLTLLPPAPGGAQAYALAVGPRSSAVWLVAGGAFGPERLAEVPGRCSGGIWLDGTGRILALDRELGGRTKTVVVDLERGEISPLLQISERSDDRLLLADADSGLLLIASDAPSPGEERLGWGVLGSTLPVRFPECLRVPDCRVVPFAVQPGQVLMPENCAVALRIDGAFGTWVGTWRPVERQVTHLPAPGGWLTGSGLWTRDGVLRLPYATQETPCGVAELTAPRGETGSPEATGGTAGTSPSGGTRDTSVAGTTGTAEATGTTGFTRAAETRRVAGVTGNPVGATWGSPGDNGLEGPVRDGTATGAPGVSGVSRAAAEPVPPMPVVTRPVPLQQAPLSRLVTK
;
A
#
# COMPACT_ATOMS: atom_id res chain seq x y z
N MET A 1 23.97 48.93 -22.56
CA MET A 1 23.19 47.70 -22.78
C MET A 1 23.89 46.61 -22.00
N THR A 2 23.37 46.29 -20.83
CA THR A 2 24.00 45.37 -19.88
C THR A 2 22.89 44.51 -19.32
N ALA A 3 23.00 43.21 -19.58
CA ALA A 3 22.03 42.19 -19.19
C ALA A 3 22.02 42.03 -17.66
N CYS A 4 20.82 41.97 -17.09
CA CYS A 4 20.62 41.64 -15.68
C CYS A 4 20.55 40.12 -15.54
N ALA A 5 21.51 39.56 -14.80
CA ALA A 5 21.48 38.21 -14.27
C ALA A 5 20.50 38.15 -13.10
N ILE A 6 19.66 37.11 -13.05
CA ILE A 6 18.81 36.80 -11.91
C ILE A 6 19.50 35.65 -11.17
N GLU A 7 19.97 35.96 -9.97
CA GLU A 7 20.58 35.06 -9.00
C GLU A 7 19.47 34.23 -8.31
N PRO A 8 19.63 32.91 -8.12
CA PRO A 8 18.62 32.09 -7.44
C PRO A 8 18.73 32.23 -5.91
N PRO A 9 17.60 32.25 -5.16
CA PRO A 9 17.64 32.37 -3.72
C PRO A 9 18.22 31.11 -3.06
N SER A 10 19.04 31.37 -2.05
CA SER A 10 19.82 30.40 -1.28
C SER A 10 18.96 29.42 -0.47
N ALA A 11 19.46 28.19 -0.37
CA ALA A 11 18.96 27.14 0.51
C ALA A 11 19.06 27.54 1.99
N GLY A 12 17.98 27.35 2.74
CA GLY A 12 17.93 27.56 4.18
C GLY A 12 16.64 27.04 4.83
N SER A 13 16.79 25.97 5.61
CA SER A 13 15.93 25.44 6.69
C SER A 13 14.51 24.91 6.41
N SER A 14 14.35 23.63 6.74
CA SER A 14 13.24 22.98 7.48
C SER A 14 11.81 23.09 6.94
N GLY A 15 11.27 21.92 6.56
CA GLY A 15 9.83 21.70 6.41
C GLY A 15 9.54 20.59 5.41
N ALA A 16 9.43 19.35 5.89
CA ALA A 16 8.69 18.33 5.18
C ALA A 16 7.20 18.69 5.27
N ASP A 17 6.76 19.60 4.40
CA ASP A 17 5.37 19.96 4.13
C ASP A 17 5.37 21.08 3.08
N ASP A 18 5.57 20.75 1.80
CA ASP A 18 4.80 21.33 0.67
C ASP A 18 5.24 20.68 -0.66
N VAL A 19 4.81 19.45 -0.89
CA VAL A 19 4.64 18.94 -2.24
C VAL A 19 3.23 18.37 -2.25
N VAL A 20 2.28 19.13 -2.79
CA VAL A 20 0.96 18.59 -3.15
C VAL A 20 1.26 17.32 -3.96
N PRO A 21 0.91 16.11 -3.48
CA PRO A 21 1.06 14.94 -4.32
C PRO A 21 0.11 15.19 -5.49
N ALA A 22 0.68 15.39 -6.69
CA ALA A 22 -0.10 15.49 -7.91
C ALA A 22 -1.09 14.32 -7.91
N ALA A 23 -2.37 14.63 -8.02
CA ALA A 23 -3.51 13.72 -7.93
C ALA A 23 -3.16 12.32 -8.49
N GLY A 24 -2.76 11.42 -7.60
CA GLY A 24 -2.29 10.10 -7.97
C GLY A 24 -3.43 9.26 -8.54
N CYS A 25 -3.08 8.24 -9.31
CA CYS A 25 -4.03 7.21 -9.71
C CYS A 25 -4.06 6.13 -8.64
N VAL A 26 -5.16 6.02 -7.91
CA VAL A 26 -5.33 5.02 -6.86
C VAL A 26 -6.01 3.80 -7.48
N LEU A 27 -5.41 2.61 -7.35
CA LEU A 27 -5.97 1.35 -7.85
C LEU A 27 -6.61 0.53 -6.73
N THR A 28 -7.71 -0.17 -7.02
CA THR A 28 -8.18 -1.26 -6.15
C THR A 28 -7.11 -2.36 -6.06
N THR A 29 -7.12 -3.12 -4.96
CA THR A 29 -6.12 -4.18 -4.71
C THR A 29 -6.11 -5.28 -5.78
N ASP A 30 -7.28 -5.58 -6.36
CA ASP A 30 -7.41 -6.52 -7.48
C ASP A 30 -7.04 -5.92 -8.84
N GLY A 31 -6.83 -4.60 -8.90
CA GLY A 31 -6.50 -3.87 -10.11
C GLY A 31 -7.66 -3.67 -11.08
N ALA A 32 -8.90 -3.99 -10.69
CA ALA A 32 -10.06 -3.87 -11.57
C ALA A 32 -10.46 -2.41 -11.83
N TYR A 33 -10.36 -1.56 -10.80
CA TYR A 33 -10.72 -0.16 -10.88
C TYR A 33 -9.58 0.74 -10.47
N ALA A 34 -9.58 1.96 -11.02
CA ALA A 34 -8.77 3.05 -10.49
C ALA A 34 -9.59 4.35 -10.40
N ALA A 35 -9.15 5.28 -9.57
CA ALA A 35 -9.69 6.63 -9.50
C ALA A 35 -8.58 7.67 -9.44
N ARG A 36 -8.81 8.83 -10.04
CA ARG A 36 -7.91 9.98 -9.99
C ARG A 36 -8.69 11.28 -10.12
N LEU A 37 -8.07 12.40 -9.77
CA LEU A 37 -8.55 13.71 -10.23
C LEU A 37 -7.88 14.02 -11.57
N ALA A 38 -8.68 14.39 -12.56
CA ALA A 38 -8.25 14.84 -13.87
C ALA A 38 -8.53 16.34 -14.03
N LEU A 39 -7.79 17.00 -14.92
CA LEU A 39 -7.98 18.42 -15.26
C LEU A 39 -8.79 18.53 -16.54
N ASP A 40 -9.81 19.39 -16.52
CA ASP A 40 -10.45 19.96 -17.72
C ASP A 40 -10.33 21.49 -17.65
N GLY A 41 -9.52 22.06 -18.54
CA GLY A 41 -9.05 23.44 -18.41
C GLY A 41 -8.34 23.65 -17.07
N ASP A 42 -8.87 24.56 -16.25
CA ASP A 42 -8.35 24.87 -14.91
C ASP A 42 -9.14 24.18 -13.77
N SER A 43 -10.09 23.29 -14.11
CA SER A 43 -10.99 22.65 -13.15
C SER A 43 -10.63 21.18 -12.94
N TRP A 44 -10.52 20.76 -11.67
CA TRP A 44 -10.36 19.35 -11.34
C TRP A 44 -11.71 18.64 -11.29
N PHE A 45 -11.76 17.42 -11.80
CA PHE A 45 -12.92 16.54 -11.67
C PHE A 45 -12.49 15.09 -11.39
N PRO A 46 -13.31 14.30 -10.67
CA PRO A 46 -13.03 12.89 -10.44
C PRO A 46 -13.23 12.07 -11.70
N GLU A 47 -12.34 11.10 -11.92
CA GLU A 47 -12.40 10.17 -13.03
C GLU A 47 -12.28 8.74 -12.50
N ARG A 48 -13.15 7.84 -12.99
CA ARG A 48 -13.12 6.42 -12.66
C ARG A 48 -12.62 5.62 -13.85
N TRP A 49 -11.64 4.76 -13.63
CA TRP A 49 -11.09 3.87 -14.63
C TRP A 49 -11.55 2.44 -14.38
N THR A 50 -11.83 1.70 -15.46
CA THR A 50 -12.05 0.23 -15.43
C THR A 50 -10.94 -0.41 -16.24
N LEU A 51 -10.20 -1.34 -15.63
CA LEU A 51 -8.90 -1.83 -16.11
C LEU A 51 -8.85 -3.35 -16.31
N ASP A 52 -9.85 -4.08 -15.85
CA ASP A 52 -9.99 -5.53 -15.99
C ASP A 52 -10.72 -5.96 -17.27
N GLY A 53 -11.25 -5.00 -18.03
CA GLY A 53 -11.84 -5.23 -19.35
C GLY A 53 -10.80 -5.48 -20.45
N PRO A 54 -11.23 -5.91 -21.65
CA PRO A 54 -10.34 -6.11 -22.79
C PRO A 54 -9.66 -4.80 -23.25
N GLU A 55 -10.33 -3.67 -23.05
CA GLU A 55 -9.81 -2.33 -23.31
C GLU A 55 -10.05 -1.46 -22.07
N PRO A 56 -8.99 -0.86 -21.48
CA PRO A 56 -9.14 0.09 -20.39
C PRO A 56 -9.96 1.30 -20.83
N TYR A 57 -10.86 1.78 -19.96
CA TYR A 57 -11.61 2.99 -20.24
C TYR A 57 -11.85 3.81 -18.98
N ALA A 58 -11.96 5.13 -19.17
CA ALA A 58 -12.26 6.10 -18.14
C ALA A 58 -13.67 6.65 -18.30
N VAL A 59 -14.34 6.90 -17.17
CA VAL A 59 -15.62 7.58 -17.07
C VAL A 59 -15.41 8.84 -16.23
N PRO A 60 -15.61 10.04 -16.80
CA PRO A 60 -15.58 11.27 -16.02
C PRO A 60 -16.79 11.29 -15.06
N LEU A 61 -16.55 11.73 -13.83
CA LEU A 61 -17.57 11.85 -12.78
C LEU A 61 -17.67 13.31 -12.30
N PRO A 62 -17.98 14.28 -13.19
CA PRO A 62 -18.08 15.67 -12.79
C PRO A 62 -19.20 15.84 -11.76
N GLY A 63 -18.90 16.53 -10.66
CA GLY A 63 -19.89 16.97 -9.69
C GLY A 63 -20.68 18.19 -10.18
N ASN A 64 -21.42 18.83 -9.28
CA ASN A 64 -22.08 20.10 -9.56
C ASN A 64 -21.14 21.31 -9.43
N GLN A 65 -19.87 21.06 -9.12
CA GLN A 65 -18.82 22.03 -8.89
C GLN A 65 -17.46 21.44 -9.29
N PRO A 66 -16.47 22.28 -9.65
CA PRO A 66 -15.07 21.88 -9.71
C PRO A 66 -14.56 21.38 -8.35
N GLU A 67 -13.58 20.49 -8.37
CA GLU A 67 -12.93 20.01 -7.15
C GLU A 67 -11.78 20.93 -6.73
N GLU A 68 -11.70 21.20 -5.43
CA GLU A 68 -10.69 22.08 -4.84
C GLU A 68 -9.37 21.32 -4.60
N PRO A 69 -8.22 22.03 -4.55
CA PRO A 69 -6.96 21.44 -4.10
C PRO A 69 -7.09 20.76 -2.73
N GLY A 70 -6.56 19.54 -2.61
CA GLY A 70 -6.68 18.73 -1.39
C GLY A 70 -7.90 17.80 -1.36
N THR A 71 -8.71 17.78 -2.43
CA THR A 71 -9.67 16.71 -2.67
C THR A 71 -8.94 15.39 -2.89
N GLU A 72 -9.43 14.31 -2.28
CA GLU A 72 -8.89 12.96 -2.47
C GLU A 72 -9.97 12.04 -3.03
N VAL A 73 -9.56 11.09 -3.88
CA VAL A 73 -10.47 10.09 -4.47
C VAL A 73 -9.90 8.68 -4.32
N GLN A 74 -10.79 7.71 -4.13
CA GLN A 74 -10.43 6.31 -3.99
C GLN A 74 -11.48 5.40 -4.64
N PRO A 75 -11.09 4.45 -5.51
CA PRO A 75 -12.04 3.50 -6.07
C PRO A 75 -12.47 2.45 -5.03
N LEU A 76 -13.71 1.99 -5.15
CA LEU A 76 -14.22 0.79 -4.47
C LEU A 76 -14.32 -0.37 -5.45
N GLY A 77 -14.33 -1.60 -4.93
CA GLY A 77 -14.41 -2.84 -5.74
C GLY A 77 -15.73 -3.03 -6.48
N ASP A 78 -16.76 -2.25 -6.17
CA ASP A 78 -18.03 -2.23 -6.91
C ASP A 78 -18.06 -1.19 -8.04
N GLY A 79 -16.93 -0.51 -8.29
CA GLY A 79 -16.81 0.50 -9.32
C GLY A 79 -17.39 1.87 -8.94
N ARG A 80 -17.73 2.14 -7.68
CA ARG A 80 -17.99 3.50 -7.19
C ARG A 80 -16.67 4.18 -6.80
N VAL A 81 -16.68 5.50 -6.70
CA VAL A 81 -15.52 6.31 -6.26
C VAL A 81 -15.88 7.04 -4.98
N LEU A 82 -15.14 6.78 -3.90
CA LEU A 82 -15.17 7.63 -2.72
C LEU A 82 -14.48 8.95 -3.04
N ILE A 83 -15.13 10.06 -2.70
CA ILE A 83 -14.54 11.39 -2.70
C ILE A 83 -14.49 11.94 -1.28
N HIS A 84 -13.34 12.50 -0.91
CA HIS A 84 -13.12 13.23 0.33
C HIS A 84 -12.87 14.71 0.00
N ARG A 85 -13.66 15.59 0.61
CA ARG A 85 -13.56 17.06 0.47
C ARG A 85 -13.41 17.72 1.83
N LEU A 86 -12.71 18.86 1.88
CA LEU A 86 -12.68 19.74 3.06
C LEU A 86 -13.67 20.89 2.86
N VAL A 87 -14.81 20.84 3.57
CA VAL A 87 -15.90 21.82 3.45
C VAL A 87 -16.12 22.48 4.81
N GLU A 88 -15.97 23.81 4.90
CA GLU A 88 -16.18 24.56 6.16
C GLU A 88 -15.46 23.95 7.38
N ARG A 89 -14.22 23.46 7.17
CA ARG A 89 -13.38 22.77 8.18
C ARG A 89 -13.86 21.37 8.60
N ARG A 90 -14.78 20.77 7.85
CA ARG A 90 -15.24 19.39 8.00
C ARG A 90 -14.72 18.53 6.86
N HIS A 91 -14.29 17.32 7.17
CA HIS A 91 -13.89 16.34 6.17
C HIS A 91 -15.13 15.57 5.73
N ALA A 92 -15.70 15.94 4.59
CA ALA A 92 -16.94 15.37 4.05
C ALA A 92 -16.62 14.23 3.07
N PHE A 93 -17.45 13.19 3.11
CA PHE A 93 -17.30 11.98 2.29
C PHE A 93 -18.57 11.70 1.49
N ALA A 94 -18.40 11.31 0.23
CA ALA A 94 -19.50 10.87 -0.62
C ALA A 94 -19.06 9.76 -1.59
N LEU A 95 -20.00 8.96 -2.07
CA LEU A 95 -19.77 8.01 -3.16
C LEU A 95 -20.29 8.58 -4.47
N LEU A 96 -19.40 8.65 -5.45
CA LEU A 96 -19.69 9.02 -6.82
C LEU A 96 -19.93 7.76 -7.66
N TYR A 97 -20.95 7.81 -8.51
CA TYR A 97 -21.26 6.73 -9.43
C TYR A 97 -21.87 7.28 -10.73
N PRO A 98 -21.64 6.62 -11.87
CA PRO A 98 -22.25 7.05 -13.13
C PRO A 98 -23.78 6.98 -13.07
N THR A 99 -24.47 8.06 -13.48
CA THR A 99 -25.93 8.08 -13.64
C THR A 99 -26.33 8.76 -14.95
N GLY A 100 -26.54 7.97 -16.00
CA GLY A 100 -26.89 8.51 -17.31
C GLY A 100 -25.84 9.53 -17.80
N PRO A 101 -26.22 10.76 -18.19
CA PRO A 101 -25.27 11.78 -18.65
C PRO A 101 -24.51 12.50 -17.52
N GLY A 102 -24.75 12.16 -16.25
CA GLY A 102 -24.16 12.85 -15.10
C GLY A 102 -23.65 11.90 -14.02
N THR A 103 -23.34 12.49 -12.87
CA THR A 103 -22.79 11.79 -11.70
C THR A 103 -23.81 11.76 -10.59
N GLY A 104 -24.11 10.57 -10.08
CA GLY A 104 -24.82 10.39 -8.83
C GLY A 104 -23.85 10.58 -7.67
N GLU A 105 -24.26 11.33 -6.66
CA GLU A 105 -23.49 11.54 -5.44
C GLU A 105 -24.32 11.09 -4.23
N LEU A 106 -23.77 10.16 -3.46
CA LEU A 106 -24.36 9.65 -2.21
C LEU A 106 -23.53 10.13 -1.02
N PRO A 107 -24.00 11.13 -0.25
CA PRO A 107 -23.30 11.59 0.94
C PRO A 107 -23.22 10.49 2.00
N LEU A 108 -22.04 10.30 2.59
CA LEU A 108 -21.78 9.34 3.67
C LEU A 108 -21.71 10.00 5.05
N GLY A 109 -21.48 11.31 5.10
CA GLY A 109 -21.31 12.07 6.33
C GLY A 109 -20.00 12.84 6.36
N ALA A 110 -19.64 13.39 7.51
CA ALA A 110 -18.41 14.16 7.68
C ALA A 110 -17.76 13.92 9.03
N VAL A 111 -16.45 14.13 9.11
CA VAL A 111 -15.66 14.11 10.33
C VAL A 111 -15.23 15.54 10.68
N GLU A 112 -15.49 15.93 11.92
CA GLU A 112 -14.94 17.15 12.51
C GLU A 112 -13.68 16.82 13.31
N CYS A 113 -12.56 17.44 12.95
CA CYS A 113 -11.32 17.30 13.69
C CYS A 113 -11.23 18.42 14.75
N PRO A 114 -11.31 18.10 16.06
CA PRO A 114 -11.44 19.11 17.11
C PRO A 114 -10.15 19.90 17.36
N GLU A 115 -8.98 19.28 17.16
CA GLU A 115 -7.68 19.92 17.40
C GLU A 115 -7.24 20.71 16.16
N PRO A 116 -6.93 22.01 16.28
CA PRO A 116 -6.40 22.81 15.18
C PRO A 116 -5.14 22.19 14.57
N GLY A 117 -5.04 22.18 13.23
CA GLY A 117 -3.90 21.61 12.51
C GLY A 117 -3.96 20.09 12.33
N THR A 118 -5.03 19.42 12.78
CA THR A 118 -5.27 18.01 12.42
C THR A 118 -5.50 17.91 10.91
N ARG A 119 -4.70 17.07 10.25
CA ARG A 119 -4.88 16.73 8.83
C ARG A 119 -5.55 15.37 8.74
N LEU A 120 -6.48 15.19 7.80
CA LEU A 120 -7.07 13.89 7.50
C LEU A 120 -6.81 13.56 6.04
N THR A 121 -6.38 12.33 5.80
CA THR A 121 -6.12 11.75 4.47
C THR A 121 -6.69 10.34 4.39
N LEU A 122 -7.04 9.88 3.19
CA LEU A 122 -7.49 8.52 2.93
C LEU A 122 -6.31 7.54 3.07
N LEU A 123 -6.57 6.42 3.74
CA LEU A 123 -5.64 5.28 3.76
C LEU A 123 -5.73 4.51 2.43
N PRO A 124 -4.69 3.74 2.04
CA PRO A 124 -4.74 2.93 0.82
C PRO A 124 -5.97 2.01 0.74
N PRO A 125 -6.47 1.70 -0.47
CA PRO A 125 -7.66 0.88 -0.66
C PRO A 125 -7.61 -0.42 0.14
N ALA A 126 -8.71 -0.71 0.86
CA ALA A 126 -8.80 -1.93 1.66
C ALA A 126 -8.82 -3.16 0.73
N PRO A 127 -8.16 -4.28 1.10
CA PRO A 127 -8.09 -5.47 0.26
C PRO A 127 -9.45 -6.06 -0.13
N GLY A 128 -10.47 -5.89 0.71
CA GLY A 128 -11.85 -6.34 0.44
C GLY A 128 -12.65 -5.43 -0.51
N GLY A 129 -12.14 -4.25 -0.87
CA GLY A 129 -12.74 -3.32 -1.84
C GLY A 129 -14.07 -2.65 -1.45
N ALA A 130 -14.74 -3.13 -0.39
CA ALA A 130 -16.05 -2.61 0.04
C ALA A 130 -15.96 -1.49 1.10
N GLN A 131 -14.79 -1.35 1.73
CA GLN A 131 -14.57 -0.41 2.84
C GLN A 131 -13.45 0.56 2.48
N ALA A 132 -13.55 1.77 3.01
CA ALA A 132 -12.50 2.77 2.90
C ALA A 132 -12.25 3.40 4.27
N TYR A 133 -10.98 3.72 4.50
CA TYR A 133 -10.52 4.20 5.79
C TYR A 133 -9.78 5.52 5.63
N ALA A 134 -9.73 6.30 6.69
CA ALA A 134 -9.00 7.55 6.75
C ALA A 134 -8.19 7.67 8.04
N LEU A 135 -7.10 8.41 7.97
CA LEU A 135 -6.22 8.69 9.09
C LEU A 135 -6.28 10.19 9.41
N ALA A 136 -6.78 10.54 10.59
CA ALA A 136 -6.73 11.89 11.13
C ALA A 136 -5.52 12.03 12.05
N VAL A 137 -4.53 12.84 11.66
CA VAL A 137 -3.26 13.01 12.36
C VAL A 137 -3.28 14.32 13.14
N GLY A 138 -3.45 14.21 14.46
CA GLY A 138 -3.35 15.34 15.39
C GLY A 138 -1.90 15.59 15.85
N PRO A 139 -1.67 16.62 16.69
CA PRO A 139 -0.38 16.90 17.30
C PRO A 139 0.12 15.80 18.25
N ARG A 140 -0.79 15.07 18.92
CA ARG A 140 -0.42 14.11 19.99
C ARG A 140 -0.92 12.68 19.76
N SER A 141 -1.96 12.50 18.96
CA SER A 141 -2.52 11.21 18.61
C SER A 141 -3.01 11.24 17.17
N SER A 142 -3.24 10.05 16.62
CA SER A 142 -3.81 9.85 15.30
C SER A 142 -4.99 8.91 15.40
N ALA A 143 -6.12 9.25 14.78
CA ALA A 143 -7.34 8.46 14.81
C ALA A 143 -7.57 7.79 13.45
N VAL A 144 -7.90 6.49 13.48
CA VAL A 144 -8.30 5.73 12.30
C VAL A 144 -9.82 5.71 12.21
N TRP A 145 -10.35 6.04 11.04
CA TRP A 145 -11.77 6.12 10.76
C TRP A 145 -12.16 5.16 9.64
N LEU A 146 -13.28 4.46 9.80
CA LEU A 146 -14.03 3.86 8.69
C LEU A 146 -14.90 4.95 8.08
N VAL A 147 -14.67 5.30 6.81
CA VAL A 147 -15.37 6.42 6.14
C VAL A 147 -16.34 5.96 5.05
N ALA A 148 -16.22 4.71 4.58
CA ALA A 148 -17.19 4.07 3.70
C ALA A 148 -17.31 2.57 4.02
N GLY A 149 -18.51 2.01 3.80
CA GLY A 149 -18.80 0.60 4.09
C GLY A 149 -19.29 0.31 5.52
N GLY A 150 -19.45 1.35 6.35
CA GLY A 150 -20.06 1.28 7.68
C GLY A 150 -21.59 1.47 7.66
N ALA A 151 -22.25 1.30 8.82
CA ALA A 151 -23.70 1.33 8.92
C ALA A 151 -24.32 2.74 8.99
N PHE A 152 -23.62 3.72 9.56
CA PHE A 152 -24.20 5.03 9.93
C PHE A 152 -23.32 6.25 9.57
N GLY A 153 -22.41 6.08 8.60
CA GLY A 153 -21.43 7.11 8.21
C GLY A 153 -20.06 6.91 8.85
N PRO A 154 -19.21 7.96 8.91
CA PRO A 154 -17.86 7.84 9.46
C PRO A 154 -17.82 7.38 10.93
N GLU A 155 -17.06 6.32 11.19
CA GLU A 155 -16.91 5.69 12.51
C GLU A 155 -15.44 5.67 12.93
N ARG A 156 -15.13 6.15 14.15
CA ARG A 156 -13.77 6.10 14.68
C ARG A 156 -13.48 4.73 15.28
N LEU A 157 -12.51 4.01 14.72
CA LEU A 157 -12.19 2.64 15.10
C LEU A 157 -11.06 2.52 16.12
N ALA A 158 -10.04 3.38 16.02
CA ALA A 158 -8.88 3.33 16.89
C ALA A 158 -8.25 4.72 17.08
N GLU A 159 -7.57 4.90 18.20
CA GLU A 159 -6.74 6.07 18.48
C GLU A 159 -5.33 5.62 18.87
N VAL A 160 -4.35 6.04 18.08
CA VAL A 160 -2.95 5.69 18.24
C VAL A 160 -2.20 6.89 18.83
N PRO A 161 -1.51 6.76 19.97
CA PRO A 161 -0.65 7.83 20.48
C PRO A 161 0.45 8.18 19.48
N GLY A 162 0.84 9.45 19.38
CA GLY A 162 1.82 9.93 18.40
C GLY A 162 1.22 10.28 17.03
N ARG A 163 2.10 10.73 16.13
CA ARG A 163 1.73 11.10 14.76
C ARG A 163 1.93 9.90 13.86
N CYS A 164 0.89 9.46 13.16
CA CYS A 164 0.95 8.29 12.29
C CYS A 164 1.06 8.71 10.82
N SER A 165 1.71 7.87 10.04
CA SER A 165 1.81 7.96 8.58
C SER A 165 1.80 6.55 7.98
N GLY A 166 1.84 6.45 6.65
CA GLY A 166 1.76 5.16 5.95
C GLY A 166 0.33 4.64 5.90
N GLY A 167 0.15 3.34 6.16
CA GLY A 167 -1.14 2.66 6.04
C GLY A 167 -1.04 1.40 5.21
N ILE A 168 -0.37 0.37 5.74
CA ILE A 168 -0.13 -0.88 5.02
C ILE A 168 -1.01 -2.00 5.59
N TRP A 169 -1.82 -2.61 4.74
CA TRP A 169 -2.64 -3.77 5.11
C TRP A 169 -1.76 -5.01 5.27
N LEU A 170 -1.88 -5.70 6.41
CA LEU A 170 -1.12 -6.92 6.71
C LEU A 170 -1.94 -8.20 6.51
N ASP A 171 -3.22 -8.07 6.19
CA ASP A 171 -4.12 -9.19 5.96
C ASP A 171 -5.10 -8.92 4.82
N GLY A 172 -5.63 -9.98 4.22
CA GLY A 172 -6.59 -9.87 3.12
C GLY A 172 -8.00 -9.45 3.53
N THR A 173 -8.31 -9.39 4.85
CA THR A 173 -9.64 -9.00 5.33
C THR A 173 -9.79 -7.50 5.57
N GLY A 174 -8.68 -6.74 5.58
CA GLY A 174 -8.69 -5.31 5.89
C GLY A 174 -8.88 -5.03 7.38
N ARG A 175 -8.47 -5.95 8.25
CA ARG A 175 -8.57 -5.82 9.71
C ARG A 175 -7.27 -5.34 10.33
N ILE A 176 -6.15 -5.79 9.82
CA ILE A 176 -4.83 -5.60 10.43
C ILE A 176 -4.08 -4.53 9.64
N LEU A 177 -3.94 -3.35 10.24
CA LEU A 177 -3.33 -2.18 9.61
C LEU A 177 -2.00 -1.84 10.28
N ALA A 178 -0.94 -1.67 9.50
CA ALA A 178 0.33 -1.13 9.95
C ALA A 178 0.41 0.38 9.72
N LEU A 179 0.85 1.10 10.75
CA LEU A 179 1.08 2.55 10.72
C LEU A 179 2.49 2.87 11.21
N ASP A 180 3.17 3.78 10.53
CA ASP A 180 4.45 4.33 10.96
C ASP A 180 4.17 5.45 11.96
N ARG A 181 4.44 5.16 13.23
CA ARG A 181 4.17 6.05 14.37
C ARG A 181 5.42 6.80 14.77
N GLU A 182 5.37 8.12 14.69
CA GLU A 182 6.31 9.02 15.31
C GLU A 182 5.92 9.29 16.77
N LEU A 183 6.80 8.90 17.69
CA LEU A 183 6.65 9.15 19.12
C LEU A 183 8.03 9.35 19.76
N GLY A 184 8.19 10.43 20.54
CA GLY A 184 9.48 10.75 21.17
C GLY A 184 10.60 11.07 20.17
N GLY A 185 10.25 11.61 19.00
CA GLY A 185 11.21 11.95 17.94
C GLY A 185 11.76 10.75 17.19
N ARG A 186 11.12 9.57 17.30
CA ARG A 186 11.46 8.36 16.55
C ARG A 186 10.23 7.77 15.88
N THR A 187 10.43 7.29 14.67
CA THR A 187 9.41 6.60 13.88
C THR A 187 9.57 5.10 14.04
N LYS A 188 8.50 4.41 14.42
CA LYS A 188 8.41 2.95 14.52
C LYS A 188 7.09 2.47 13.95
N THR A 189 7.09 1.33 13.26
CA THR A 189 5.84 0.75 12.77
C THR A 189 5.11 0.00 13.88
N VAL A 190 3.82 0.30 14.04
CA VAL A 190 2.87 -0.42 14.91
C VAL A 190 1.78 -1.09 14.09
N VAL A 191 1.21 -2.14 14.62
CA VAL A 191 -0.02 -2.76 14.13
C VAL A 191 -1.20 -2.22 14.92
N VAL A 192 -2.30 -1.95 14.22
CA VAL A 192 -3.62 -1.65 14.77
C VAL A 192 -4.58 -2.76 14.32
N ASP A 193 -5.15 -3.48 15.27
CA ASP A 193 -6.28 -4.38 15.03
C ASP A 193 -7.56 -3.55 15.02
N LEU A 194 -8.12 -3.29 13.83
CA LEU A 194 -9.26 -2.39 13.67
C LEU A 194 -10.57 -2.94 14.27
N GLU A 195 -10.68 -4.25 14.48
CA GLU A 195 -11.84 -4.86 15.14
C GLU A 195 -11.80 -4.63 16.65
N ARG A 196 -10.60 -4.67 17.24
CA ARG A 196 -10.42 -4.60 18.71
C ARG A 196 -9.93 -3.23 19.19
N GLY A 197 -9.49 -2.36 18.30
CA GLY A 197 -8.81 -1.10 18.63
C GLY A 197 -7.46 -1.29 19.33
N GLU A 198 -6.88 -2.50 19.26
CA GLU A 198 -5.65 -2.85 19.97
C GLU A 198 -4.42 -2.45 19.16
N ILE A 199 -3.38 -1.96 19.85
CA ILE A 199 -2.14 -1.49 19.23
C ILE A 199 -0.97 -2.32 19.75
N SER A 200 -0.17 -2.87 18.85
CA SER A 200 1.07 -3.60 19.19
C SER A 200 2.25 -3.15 18.34
N PRO A 201 3.50 -3.20 18.85
CA PRO A 201 4.68 -2.97 18.02
C PRO A 201 4.77 -3.97 16.86
N LEU A 202 5.29 -3.53 15.71
CA LEU A 202 5.61 -4.40 14.58
C LEU A 202 7.11 -4.38 14.28
N LEU A 203 7.65 -3.18 14.05
CA LEU A 203 9.00 -2.99 13.54
C LEU A 203 9.77 -2.00 14.41
N GLN A 204 10.80 -2.52 15.06
CA GLN A 204 11.77 -1.76 15.84
C GLN A 204 13.13 -2.46 15.76
N ILE A 205 13.95 -2.06 14.78
CA ILE A 205 15.25 -2.70 14.50
C ILE A 205 16.26 -2.28 15.56
N SER A 206 16.26 -1.00 15.94
CA SER A 206 17.03 -0.48 17.07
C SER A 206 16.25 0.60 17.82
N GLU A 207 16.66 0.94 19.04
CA GLU A 207 16.01 2.03 19.80
C GLU A 207 16.20 3.41 19.14
N ARG A 208 17.31 3.61 18.43
CA ARG A 208 17.71 4.92 17.90
C ARG A 208 17.41 5.11 16.42
N SER A 209 17.03 4.06 15.72
CA SER A 209 16.71 4.15 14.30
C SER A 209 15.32 4.75 14.08
N ASP A 210 15.07 5.20 12.87
CA ASP A 210 13.73 5.41 12.33
C ASP A 210 13.42 4.20 11.44
N ASP A 211 12.33 3.48 11.74
CA ASP A 211 11.95 2.26 11.02
C ASP A 211 10.54 2.42 10.47
N ARG A 212 10.40 2.25 9.14
CA ARG A 212 9.16 2.46 8.38
C ARG A 212 8.82 1.23 7.55
N LEU A 213 7.54 0.88 7.47
CA LEU A 213 7.06 -0.15 6.57
C LEU A 213 6.56 0.48 5.27
N LEU A 214 7.19 0.12 4.16
CA LEU A 214 6.90 0.72 2.85
C LEU A 214 5.89 -0.09 2.03
N LEU A 215 6.00 -1.43 2.06
CA LEU A 215 5.03 -2.35 1.46
C LEU A 215 4.99 -3.65 2.25
N ALA A 216 3.86 -4.35 2.18
CA ALA A 216 3.72 -5.72 2.63
C ALA A 216 2.92 -6.51 1.59
N ASP A 217 3.21 -7.80 1.49
CA ASP A 217 2.36 -8.76 0.80
C ASP A 217 1.87 -9.81 1.80
N ALA A 218 0.56 -9.85 2.02
CA ALA A 218 -0.05 -10.73 3.01
C ALA A 218 0.05 -12.22 2.63
N ASP A 219 0.12 -12.54 1.34
CA ASP A 219 0.19 -13.92 0.83
C ASP A 219 1.56 -14.57 1.10
N SER A 220 2.65 -13.86 0.80
CA SER A 220 4.01 -14.33 0.98
C SER A 220 4.61 -14.00 2.35
N GLY A 221 4.06 -12.98 3.03
CA GLY A 221 4.62 -12.40 4.24
C GLY A 221 5.81 -11.46 3.97
N LEU A 222 6.11 -11.10 2.72
CA LEU A 222 7.20 -10.17 2.41
C LEU A 222 6.92 -8.79 3.00
N LEU A 223 7.93 -8.20 3.66
CA LEU A 223 7.91 -6.82 4.12
C LEU A 223 9.04 -6.04 3.45
N LEU A 224 8.74 -4.85 2.90
CA LEU A 224 9.72 -3.87 2.43
C LEU A 224 9.80 -2.74 3.46
N ILE A 225 11.02 -2.41 3.87
CA ILE A 225 11.31 -1.58 5.03
C ILE A 225 12.27 -0.46 4.62
N ALA A 226 12.05 0.73 5.16
CA ALA A 226 13.03 1.80 5.20
C ALA A 226 13.57 1.90 6.63
N SER A 227 14.90 1.89 6.80
CA SER A 227 15.52 2.11 8.10
C SER A 227 16.94 2.64 7.99
N ASP A 228 17.32 3.50 8.93
CA ASP A 228 18.69 3.98 9.12
C ASP A 228 19.48 3.15 10.15
N ALA A 229 18.88 2.09 10.73
CA ALA A 229 19.58 1.18 11.64
C ALA A 229 20.92 0.63 11.10
N PRO A 230 21.05 0.20 9.83
CA PRO A 230 22.33 -0.25 9.29
C PRO A 230 23.36 0.87 9.06
N SER A 231 22.91 2.13 8.91
CA SER A 231 23.72 3.30 8.59
C SER A 231 23.08 4.55 9.23
N PRO A 232 23.37 4.86 10.51
CA PRO A 232 22.66 5.93 11.24
C PRO A 232 22.63 7.26 10.49
N GLY A 233 21.44 7.84 10.31
CA GLY A 233 21.22 9.07 9.55
C GLY A 233 21.13 8.90 8.02
N GLU A 234 21.33 7.69 7.49
CA GLU A 234 21.12 7.35 6.08
C GLU A 234 20.09 6.23 5.96
N GLU A 235 18.88 6.57 5.51
CA GLU A 235 17.81 5.60 5.32
C GLU A 235 18.19 4.60 4.21
N ARG A 236 18.03 3.30 4.50
CA ARG A 236 18.29 2.21 3.56
C ARG A 236 17.06 1.34 3.39
N LEU A 237 16.84 0.89 2.16
CA LEU A 237 15.84 -0.11 1.85
C LEU A 237 16.31 -1.49 2.31
N GLY A 238 15.43 -2.15 3.05
CA GLY A 238 15.61 -3.52 3.49
C GLY A 238 14.35 -4.34 3.29
N TRP A 239 14.47 -5.63 3.54
CA TRP A 239 13.33 -6.54 3.51
C TRP A 239 13.39 -7.56 4.64
N GLY A 240 12.21 -8.03 5.03
CA GLY A 240 12.01 -9.05 6.06
C GLY A 240 10.80 -9.92 5.74
N VAL A 241 10.49 -10.83 6.66
CA VAL A 241 9.34 -11.71 6.55
C VAL A 241 8.50 -11.55 7.81
N LEU A 242 7.20 -11.29 7.65
CA LEU A 242 6.25 -11.12 8.74
C LEU A 242 6.26 -12.37 9.64
N GLY A 243 6.42 -12.18 10.95
CA GLY A 243 6.48 -13.26 11.94
C GLY A 243 7.80 -14.05 12.00
N SER A 244 8.76 -13.77 11.13
CA SER A 244 10.08 -14.42 11.13
C SER A 244 10.99 -13.86 12.22
N THR A 245 11.81 -14.72 12.82
CA THR A 245 12.86 -14.30 13.77
C THR A 245 14.16 -13.88 13.08
N LEU A 246 14.24 -13.99 11.76
CA LEU A 246 15.44 -13.60 11.00
C LEU A 246 15.57 -12.07 10.96
N PRO A 247 16.81 -11.52 10.98
CA PRO A 247 17.02 -10.10 10.91
C PRO A 247 16.61 -9.54 9.53
N VAL A 248 16.22 -8.27 9.52
CA VAL A 248 15.99 -7.50 8.29
C VAL A 248 17.29 -7.45 7.49
N ARG A 249 17.18 -7.67 6.17
CA ARG A 249 18.30 -7.65 5.24
C ARG A 249 18.30 -6.33 4.49
N PHE A 250 19.47 -5.72 4.29
CA PHE A 250 19.64 -4.46 3.55
C PHE A 250 20.56 -4.69 2.33
N PRO A 251 20.00 -5.11 1.18
CA PRO A 251 20.77 -5.38 -0.03
C PRO A 251 21.37 -4.10 -0.62
N GLU A 252 22.67 -4.13 -0.97
CA GLU A 252 23.33 -2.98 -1.58
C GLU A 252 22.79 -2.65 -2.98
N CYS A 253 22.23 -3.64 -3.70
CA CYS A 253 21.65 -3.41 -5.02
C CYS A 253 20.42 -2.50 -5.03
N LEU A 254 19.74 -2.33 -3.88
CA LEU A 254 18.63 -1.38 -3.74
C LEU A 254 19.11 0.06 -3.49
N ARG A 255 20.41 0.26 -3.26
CA ARG A 255 21.02 1.58 -3.19
C ARG A 255 21.43 2.01 -4.60
N VAL A 256 20.64 2.90 -5.17
CA VAL A 256 20.96 3.56 -6.44
C VAL A 256 21.55 4.93 -6.11
N PRO A 257 22.83 5.20 -6.42
CA PRO A 257 23.46 6.49 -6.10
C PRO A 257 22.68 7.67 -6.64
N ASP A 258 22.59 8.74 -5.84
CA ASP A 258 21.92 10.00 -6.18
C ASP A 258 20.45 9.85 -6.63
N CYS A 259 19.80 8.73 -6.27
CA CYS A 259 18.42 8.43 -6.63
C CYS A 259 17.59 8.09 -5.39
N ARG A 260 16.31 8.46 -5.42
CA ARG A 260 15.32 8.00 -4.44
C ARG A 260 14.62 6.76 -5.01
N VAL A 261 14.66 5.66 -4.26
CA VAL A 261 14.01 4.39 -4.63
C VAL A 261 12.77 4.20 -3.77
N VAL A 262 11.59 4.11 -4.39
CA VAL A 262 10.30 3.97 -3.70
C VAL A 262 9.59 2.71 -4.20
N PRO A 263 9.46 1.66 -3.37
CA PRO A 263 8.61 0.52 -3.71
C PRO A 263 7.15 0.95 -3.85
N PHE A 264 6.45 0.45 -4.88
CA PHE A 264 5.02 0.76 -5.06
C PHE A 264 4.11 -0.45 -5.33
N ALA A 265 4.65 -1.62 -5.67
CA ALA A 265 3.84 -2.84 -5.82
C ALA A 265 4.66 -4.11 -5.54
N VAL A 266 4.01 -5.14 -5.01
CA VAL A 266 4.57 -6.50 -4.82
C VAL A 266 3.74 -7.50 -5.61
N GLN A 267 4.40 -8.49 -6.21
CA GLN A 267 3.76 -9.60 -6.92
C GLN A 267 3.00 -10.49 -5.93
N PRO A 268 1.66 -10.58 -6.06
CA PRO A 268 0.86 -11.43 -5.19
C PRO A 268 0.99 -12.91 -5.58
N GLY A 269 0.44 -13.79 -4.74
CA GLY A 269 0.32 -15.22 -5.05
C GLY A 269 1.62 -16.04 -4.90
N GLN A 270 2.69 -15.46 -4.37
CA GLN A 270 3.91 -16.20 -4.01
C GLN A 270 3.81 -16.79 -2.60
N VAL A 271 2.83 -17.68 -2.40
CA VAL A 271 2.44 -18.20 -1.08
C VAL A 271 3.65 -18.79 -0.35
N LEU A 272 3.99 -18.20 0.81
CA LEU A 272 5.12 -18.57 1.66
C LEU A 272 6.51 -18.49 1.00
N MET A 273 6.64 -17.84 -0.16
CA MET A 273 7.89 -17.73 -0.93
C MET A 273 8.28 -16.24 -1.13
N PRO A 274 8.52 -15.47 -0.05
CA PRO A 274 8.77 -14.04 -0.14
C PRO A 274 10.00 -13.69 -0.98
N GLU A 275 11.01 -14.56 -1.05
CA GLU A 275 12.20 -14.37 -1.88
C GLU A 275 11.92 -14.35 -3.38
N ASN A 276 10.80 -14.94 -3.80
CA ASN A 276 10.39 -15.01 -5.19
C ASN A 276 9.42 -13.89 -5.57
N CYS A 277 8.96 -13.04 -4.67
CA CYS A 277 8.10 -11.91 -5.02
C CYS A 277 8.84 -10.89 -5.89
N ALA A 278 8.31 -10.55 -7.06
CA ALA A 278 8.74 -9.35 -7.75
C ALA A 278 8.23 -8.10 -7.03
N VAL A 279 9.07 -7.09 -6.96
CA VAL A 279 8.77 -5.77 -6.40
C VAL A 279 8.99 -4.76 -7.49
N ALA A 280 8.02 -3.88 -7.70
CA ALA A 280 8.16 -2.74 -8.58
C ALA A 280 8.62 -1.53 -7.77
N LEU A 281 9.60 -0.81 -8.32
CA LEU A 281 10.28 0.32 -7.71
C LEU A 281 10.10 1.53 -8.63
N ARG A 282 9.72 2.67 -8.07
CA ARG A 282 9.89 3.96 -8.72
C ARG A 282 11.27 4.46 -8.37
N ILE A 283 12.06 4.84 -9.36
CA ILE A 283 13.39 5.40 -9.15
C ILE A 283 13.39 6.83 -9.69
N ASP A 284 13.59 7.78 -8.79
CA ASP A 284 13.62 9.21 -9.07
C ASP A 284 15.09 9.68 -9.02
N GLY A 285 15.62 10.19 -10.13
CA GLY A 285 17.01 10.66 -10.21
C GLY A 285 17.15 11.91 -11.09
N ALA A 286 18.39 12.39 -11.25
CA ALA A 286 18.68 13.61 -12.02
C ALA A 286 18.25 13.55 -13.51
N PHE A 287 18.10 12.34 -14.06
CA PHE A 287 17.71 12.10 -15.44
C PHE A 287 16.20 11.81 -15.61
N GLY A 288 15.41 12.07 -14.57
CA GLY A 288 13.97 11.82 -14.55
C GLY A 288 13.59 10.60 -13.72
N THR A 289 12.38 10.10 -13.96
CA THR A 289 11.78 9.00 -13.20
C THR A 289 11.57 7.80 -14.12
N TRP A 290 11.94 6.60 -13.64
CA TRP A 290 11.75 5.35 -14.37
C TRP A 290 11.35 4.20 -13.43
N VAL A 291 11.15 3.00 -14.00
CA VAL A 291 10.68 1.82 -13.28
C VAL A 291 11.84 0.86 -13.04
N GLY A 292 11.99 0.39 -11.80
CA GLY A 292 12.85 -0.73 -11.43
C GLY A 292 12.01 -1.97 -11.10
N THR A 293 12.54 -3.15 -11.36
CA THR A 293 12.02 -4.41 -10.84
C THR A 293 13.10 -5.16 -10.06
N TRP A 294 12.70 -5.83 -9.00
CA TRP A 294 13.63 -6.55 -8.11
C TRP A 294 12.93 -7.72 -7.43
N ARG A 295 13.63 -8.83 -7.24
CA ARG A 295 13.20 -9.92 -6.33
C ARG A 295 14.19 -10.08 -5.20
N PRO A 296 13.79 -10.46 -3.98
CA PRO A 296 14.76 -10.65 -2.90
C PRO A 296 15.79 -11.76 -3.13
N VAL A 297 15.45 -12.78 -3.92
CA VAL A 297 16.42 -13.80 -4.37
C VAL A 297 17.45 -13.23 -5.35
N GLU A 298 17.09 -12.17 -6.09
CA GLU A 298 17.95 -11.50 -7.05
C GLU A 298 18.84 -10.45 -6.35
N ARG A 299 20.09 -10.35 -6.79
CA ARG A 299 21.08 -9.41 -6.23
C ARG A 299 21.24 -8.15 -7.08
N GLN A 300 20.26 -7.86 -7.93
CA GLN A 300 20.33 -6.75 -8.88
C GLN A 300 18.93 -6.19 -9.12
N VAL A 301 18.85 -4.87 -9.31
CA VAL A 301 17.64 -4.20 -9.80
C VAL A 301 17.68 -4.19 -11.32
N THR A 302 16.60 -4.60 -11.96
CA THR A 302 16.40 -4.46 -13.41
C THR A 302 15.74 -3.11 -13.69
N HIS A 303 16.36 -2.29 -14.53
CA HIS A 303 15.87 -0.95 -14.86
C HIS A 303 15.10 -0.98 -16.19
N LEU A 304 13.89 -0.43 -16.19
CA LEU A 304 12.98 -0.38 -17.33
C LEU A 304 12.56 1.09 -17.58
N PRO A 305 12.44 1.52 -18.85
CA PRO A 305 11.89 2.83 -19.16
C PRO A 305 10.43 2.91 -18.69
N ALA A 306 10.02 4.02 -18.10
CA ALA A 306 8.61 4.27 -17.82
C ALA A 306 7.85 4.56 -19.13
N PRO A 307 6.61 4.08 -19.28
CA PRO A 307 5.79 4.42 -20.44
C PRO A 307 5.51 5.93 -20.46
N GLY A 308 5.37 6.50 -21.66
CA GLY A 308 4.96 7.90 -21.81
C GLY A 308 3.60 8.14 -21.13
N GLY A 309 3.50 9.20 -20.33
CA GLY A 309 2.29 9.51 -19.58
C GLY A 309 2.03 8.62 -18.35
N TRP A 310 3.02 7.85 -17.89
CA TRP A 310 2.88 7.02 -16.68
C TRP A 310 2.33 7.82 -15.50
N LEU A 311 1.24 7.33 -14.90
CA LEU A 311 0.69 7.86 -13.66
C LEU A 311 1.63 7.45 -12.52
N THR A 312 2.69 8.24 -12.38
CA THR A 312 3.93 7.90 -11.70
C THR A 312 3.70 7.44 -10.26
N GLY A 313 4.29 6.30 -9.91
CA GLY A 313 4.09 5.66 -8.60
C GLY A 313 2.84 4.79 -8.50
N SER A 314 2.04 4.68 -9.57
CA SER A 314 0.88 3.79 -9.66
C SER A 314 1.20 2.57 -10.52
N GLY A 315 0.75 1.40 -10.08
CA GLY A 315 0.83 0.17 -10.85
C GLY A 315 0.54 -1.05 -9.98
N LEU A 316 0.36 -2.19 -10.63
CA LEU A 316 0.10 -3.45 -9.95
C LEU A 316 0.82 -4.61 -10.61
N TRP A 317 1.18 -5.61 -9.82
CA TRP A 317 1.64 -6.88 -10.34
C TRP A 317 0.48 -7.85 -10.47
N THR A 318 0.35 -8.49 -11.62
CA THR A 318 -0.49 -9.68 -11.74
C THR A 318 0.18 -10.86 -11.03
N ARG A 319 -0.62 -11.87 -10.67
CA ARG A 319 -0.09 -13.13 -10.11
C ARG A 319 0.93 -13.80 -11.04
N ASP A 320 0.76 -13.67 -12.35
CA ASP A 320 1.64 -14.27 -13.37
C ASP A 320 3.00 -13.54 -13.53
N GLY A 321 3.16 -12.38 -12.88
CA GLY A 321 4.40 -11.59 -12.93
C GLY A 321 4.43 -10.60 -14.10
N VAL A 322 3.28 -10.04 -14.47
CA VAL A 322 3.18 -8.90 -15.39
C VAL A 322 2.95 -7.64 -14.58
N LEU A 323 3.79 -6.63 -14.76
CA LEU A 323 3.63 -5.32 -14.13
C LEU A 323 2.75 -4.44 -15.03
N ARG A 324 1.59 -4.05 -14.51
CA ARG A 324 0.64 -3.15 -15.18
C ARG A 324 0.84 -1.73 -14.68
N LEU A 325 1.07 -0.81 -15.61
CA LEU A 325 1.32 0.60 -15.34
C LEU A 325 0.26 1.47 -16.02
N PRO A 326 -0.69 2.03 -15.26
CA PRO A 326 -1.64 3.00 -15.78
C PRO A 326 -0.93 4.24 -16.33
N TYR A 327 -1.33 4.70 -17.51
CA TYR A 327 -0.79 5.90 -18.14
C TYR A 327 -1.89 6.70 -18.85
N ALA A 328 -1.66 8.00 -19.00
CA ALA A 328 -2.54 8.90 -19.73
C ALA A 328 -1.70 9.83 -20.63
N THR A 329 -2.02 9.86 -21.93
CA THR A 329 -1.48 10.83 -22.91
C THR A 329 -2.63 11.57 -23.61
N GLN A 330 -2.31 12.52 -24.50
CA GLN A 330 -3.33 13.20 -25.30
C GLN A 330 -4.04 12.23 -26.26
N GLU A 331 -3.32 11.26 -26.80
CA GLU A 331 -3.84 10.26 -27.73
C GLU A 331 -4.53 9.09 -27.01
N THR A 332 -4.11 8.78 -25.79
CA THR A 332 -4.64 7.68 -24.98
C THR A 332 -4.92 8.18 -23.57
N PRO A 333 -6.11 8.77 -23.32
CA PRO A 333 -6.43 9.38 -22.02
C PRO A 333 -6.54 8.35 -20.87
N CYS A 334 -6.77 7.07 -21.21
CA CYS A 334 -6.80 5.96 -20.28
C CYS A 334 -6.13 4.73 -20.91
N GLY A 335 -4.93 4.38 -20.45
CA GLY A 335 -4.18 3.22 -20.94
C GLY A 335 -3.51 2.45 -19.81
N VAL A 336 -3.16 1.20 -20.08
CA VAL A 336 -2.37 0.34 -19.19
C VAL A 336 -1.24 -0.27 -20.01
N ALA A 337 0.00 0.04 -19.64
CA ALA A 337 1.18 -0.58 -20.24
C ALA A 337 1.52 -1.84 -19.45
N GLU A 338 1.87 -2.92 -20.15
CA GLU A 338 2.31 -4.17 -19.54
C GLU A 338 3.82 -4.33 -19.71
N LEU A 339 4.52 -4.51 -18.58
CA LEU A 339 5.95 -4.81 -18.55
C LEU A 339 6.13 -6.20 -17.93
N THR A 340 6.69 -7.12 -18.71
CA THR A 340 7.05 -8.44 -18.19
C THR A 340 8.42 -8.35 -17.54
N ALA A 341 8.53 -8.73 -16.25
CA ALA A 341 9.84 -8.89 -15.64
C ALA A 341 10.62 -9.98 -16.40
N PRO A 342 11.88 -9.72 -16.82
CA PRO A 342 12.73 -10.79 -17.30
C PRO A 342 12.83 -11.85 -16.20
N ARG A 343 12.35 -13.08 -16.45
CA ARG A 343 12.64 -14.19 -15.55
C ARG A 343 14.11 -14.54 -15.77
N GLY A 344 14.93 -14.44 -14.72
CA GLY A 344 16.31 -14.91 -14.79
C GLY A 344 16.31 -16.37 -15.22
N GLU A 345 16.88 -16.67 -16.39
CA GLU A 345 17.22 -18.03 -16.75
C GLU A 345 18.22 -18.52 -15.70
N THR A 346 17.79 -19.44 -14.83
CA THR A 346 18.71 -20.24 -14.04
C THR A 346 19.55 -21.04 -15.02
N GLY A 347 20.72 -20.50 -15.37
CA GLY A 347 21.71 -21.20 -16.15
C GLY A 347 22.10 -22.48 -15.43
N SER A 348 21.60 -23.62 -15.90
CA SER A 348 22.24 -24.90 -15.64
C SER A 348 23.68 -24.80 -16.14
N PRO A 349 24.70 -25.17 -15.34
CA PRO A 349 26.06 -25.25 -15.84
C PRO A 349 26.15 -26.52 -16.70
N GLU A 350 25.84 -26.42 -17.99
CA GLU A 350 26.23 -27.46 -18.93
C GLU A 350 27.72 -27.33 -19.24
N ALA A 351 28.38 -28.47 -19.03
CA ALA A 351 29.81 -28.64 -19.01
C ALA A 351 30.49 -28.22 -20.31
N THR A 352 31.64 -27.56 -20.13
CA THR A 352 32.70 -27.47 -21.11
C THR A 352 33.10 -28.87 -21.62
N GLY A 353 32.89 -29.09 -22.91
CA GLY A 353 33.45 -30.21 -23.67
C GLY A 353 33.63 -29.80 -25.12
N GLY A 354 34.83 -29.34 -25.49
CA GLY A 354 35.13 -28.86 -26.84
C GLY A 354 35.36 -29.98 -27.86
N THR A 355 35.27 -29.66 -29.16
CA THR A 355 36.42 -29.58 -30.09
C THR A 355 35.97 -29.30 -31.53
N ALA A 356 36.69 -28.35 -32.15
CA ALA A 356 37.15 -28.26 -33.54
C ALA A 356 36.22 -28.59 -34.74
N GLY A 357 36.16 -27.63 -35.67
CA GLY A 357 36.26 -27.96 -37.10
C GLY A 357 35.52 -27.05 -38.09
N THR A 358 36.30 -26.23 -38.80
CA THR A 358 36.16 -25.98 -40.26
C THR A 358 35.21 -24.85 -40.72
N SER A 359 35.80 -23.69 -41.01
CA SER A 359 35.39 -22.74 -42.06
C SER A 359 35.65 -23.37 -43.47
N PRO A 360 35.11 -22.89 -44.63
CA PRO A 360 34.86 -21.47 -44.91
C PRO A 360 33.78 -21.09 -45.96
N SER A 361 33.69 -19.77 -46.18
CA SER A 361 33.46 -19.07 -47.46
C SER A 361 32.05 -18.90 -48.04
N GLY A 362 31.63 -17.63 -48.09
CA GLY A 362 31.53 -16.87 -49.35
C GLY A 362 30.18 -16.88 -50.08
N GLY A 363 29.69 -15.69 -50.45
CA GLY A 363 28.71 -15.56 -51.54
C GLY A 363 27.73 -14.41 -51.39
N THR A 364 28.14 -13.23 -51.86
CA THR A 364 27.27 -12.08 -52.19
C THR A 364 26.37 -12.37 -53.40
N ARG A 365 25.27 -11.61 -53.53
CA ARG A 365 24.37 -11.35 -54.69
C ARG A 365 22.99 -11.99 -54.55
N ASP A 366 21.89 -11.43 -55.04
CA ASP A 366 21.45 -10.07 -55.39
C ASP A 366 19.96 -10.23 -55.79
N THR A 367 19.21 -9.13 -55.77
CA THR A 367 18.01 -8.87 -56.61
C THR A 367 16.73 -9.74 -56.52
N SER A 368 15.65 -9.07 -56.09
CA SER A 368 14.50 -8.62 -56.92
C SER A 368 13.08 -9.14 -56.63
N VAL A 369 12.23 -8.16 -56.22
CA VAL A 369 10.97 -7.66 -56.84
C VAL A 369 9.91 -8.68 -57.31
N ALA A 370 8.69 -8.60 -56.75
CA ALA A 370 7.46 -8.11 -57.42
C ALA A 370 6.17 -8.71 -56.83
N GLY A 371 5.18 -7.84 -56.58
CA GLY A 371 3.73 -8.09 -56.74
C GLY A 371 3.08 -9.10 -55.78
N THR A 372 1.85 -8.94 -55.30
CA THR A 372 0.67 -8.47 -56.03
C THR A 372 -0.43 -8.11 -55.03
N THR A 373 -1.15 -7.07 -55.40
CA THR A 373 -2.43 -6.57 -54.88
C THR A 373 -3.55 -7.62 -54.81
N GLY A 374 -4.47 -7.46 -53.85
CA GLY A 374 -5.74 -8.20 -53.82
C GLY A 374 -6.74 -7.57 -52.85
N THR A 375 -7.44 -6.54 -53.31
CA THR A 375 -8.69 -6.01 -52.74
C THR A 375 -9.87 -6.95 -53.03
N ALA A 376 -10.78 -7.16 -52.07
CA ALA A 376 -12.20 -7.38 -52.35
C ALA A 376 -13.05 -7.18 -51.08
N GLU A 377 -13.95 -6.22 -51.15
CA GLU A 377 -15.16 -6.09 -50.33
C GLU A 377 -16.15 -7.22 -50.64
N ALA A 378 -16.99 -7.60 -49.66
CA ALA A 378 -18.41 -7.89 -49.90
C ALA A 378 -19.20 -8.00 -48.58
N THR A 379 -20.27 -7.21 -48.55
CA THR A 379 -21.44 -7.18 -47.67
C THR A 379 -22.28 -8.46 -47.70
N GLY A 380 -23.07 -8.72 -46.65
CA GLY A 380 -24.21 -9.66 -46.74
C GLY A 380 -24.74 -10.29 -45.44
N THR A 381 -25.61 -9.56 -44.75
CA THR A 381 -26.91 -9.96 -44.16
C THR A 381 -27.23 -11.45 -43.90
N THR A 382 -27.60 -11.80 -42.66
CA THR A 382 -28.92 -12.36 -42.21
C THR A 382 -28.77 -13.19 -40.94
N GLY A 383 -29.71 -13.02 -40.01
CA GLY A 383 -29.67 -13.58 -38.67
C GLY A 383 -30.16 -15.02 -38.54
N PHE A 384 -29.93 -15.58 -37.36
CA PHE A 384 -30.70 -16.67 -36.79
C PHE A 384 -30.86 -16.49 -35.28
N THR A 385 -32.10 -16.62 -34.85
CA THR A 385 -32.60 -16.76 -33.48
C THR A 385 -32.09 -18.03 -32.80
N ARG A 386 -31.83 -18.01 -31.47
CA ARG A 386 -32.49 -18.92 -30.50
C ARG A 386 -32.21 -18.51 -29.04
N ALA A 387 -33.30 -18.47 -28.28
CA ALA A 387 -33.36 -18.31 -26.84
C ALA A 387 -32.91 -19.57 -26.08
N ALA A 388 -32.38 -19.39 -24.87
CA ALA A 388 -32.42 -20.39 -23.81
C ALA A 388 -32.72 -19.70 -22.47
N GLU A 389 -33.99 -19.77 -22.10
CA GLU A 389 -34.56 -19.48 -20.79
C GLU A 389 -34.23 -20.65 -19.85
N THR A 390 -33.83 -20.37 -18.61
CA THR A 390 -34.03 -21.30 -17.49
C THR A 390 -34.61 -20.55 -16.32
N ARG A 391 -35.78 -21.01 -15.90
CA ARG A 391 -36.63 -20.41 -14.89
C ARG A 391 -36.92 -21.44 -13.80
N ARG A 392 -36.74 -20.98 -12.55
CA ARG A 392 -37.39 -21.38 -11.28
C ARG A 392 -37.09 -22.78 -10.70
N VAL A 393 -36.87 -22.83 -9.38
CA VAL A 393 -37.95 -23.09 -8.40
C VAL A 393 -37.67 -22.35 -7.08
N ALA A 394 -38.70 -21.67 -6.58
CA ALA A 394 -38.80 -21.14 -5.22
C ALA A 394 -39.60 -22.13 -4.35
N GLY A 395 -39.23 -22.26 -3.07
CA GLY A 395 -39.99 -22.99 -2.06
C GLY A 395 -40.06 -22.17 -0.77
N VAL A 396 -41.20 -21.52 -0.58
CA VAL A 396 -41.66 -20.87 0.66
C VAL A 396 -42.28 -21.92 1.57
N THR A 397 -42.01 -21.87 2.88
CA THR A 397 -43.03 -22.07 3.93
C THR A 397 -42.60 -21.29 5.18
N GLY A 398 -43.55 -20.61 5.81
CA GLY A 398 -43.33 -19.79 6.99
C GLY A 398 -43.93 -20.38 8.27
N ASN A 399 -43.34 -19.95 9.40
CA ASN A 399 -43.95 -19.53 10.67
C ASN A 399 -44.81 -20.55 11.49
N PRO A 400 -45.14 -20.34 12.80
CA PRO A 400 -44.87 -19.19 13.69
C PRO A 400 -44.58 -19.51 15.22
N VAL A 401 -44.49 -18.44 16.03
CA VAL A 401 -44.63 -18.21 17.52
C VAL A 401 -44.54 -19.33 18.57
N GLY A 402 -43.92 -19.03 19.75
CA GLY A 402 -44.29 -19.66 21.03
C GLY A 402 -43.37 -19.48 22.25
N ALA A 403 -43.67 -18.48 23.10
CA ALA A 403 -43.63 -18.41 24.58
C ALA A 403 -42.64 -19.23 25.46
N THR A 404 -41.88 -18.48 26.27
CA THR A 404 -41.66 -18.51 27.76
C THR A 404 -41.73 -19.80 28.62
N TRP A 405 -40.93 -19.72 29.71
CA TRP A 405 -40.99 -20.36 31.05
C TRP A 405 -39.92 -21.42 31.37
N GLY A 406 -39.19 -21.18 32.47
CA GLY A 406 -38.65 -22.24 33.33
C GLY A 406 -37.23 -22.04 33.89
N SER A 407 -37.08 -21.26 34.97
CA SER A 407 -36.16 -21.64 36.06
C SER A 407 -36.87 -22.63 37.00
N PRO A 408 -36.14 -23.51 37.69
CA PRO A 408 -35.78 -23.26 39.11
C PRO A 408 -34.34 -23.70 39.42
N GLY A 409 -33.61 -23.05 40.33
CA GLY A 409 -33.65 -23.25 41.80
C GLY A 409 -32.33 -23.91 42.22
N ASP A 410 -31.37 -23.16 42.79
CA ASP A 410 -31.14 -22.92 44.23
C ASP A 410 -30.38 -24.07 44.93
N ASN A 411 -29.63 -23.69 45.99
CA ASN A 411 -28.63 -24.39 46.81
C ASN A 411 -27.18 -23.99 46.42
N GLY A 412 -26.47 -23.09 47.11
CA GLY A 412 -26.55 -22.67 48.50
C GLY A 412 -25.35 -23.21 49.29
N LEU A 413 -24.53 -22.27 49.81
CA LEU A 413 -23.59 -22.39 50.94
C LEU A 413 -22.29 -23.17 50.61
N GLU A 414 -21.07 -22.73 50.93
CA GLU A 414 -20.56 -22.11 52.16
C GLU A 414 -19.15 -21.52 51.91
N GLY A 415 -18.82 -20.37 52.51
CA GLY A 415 -17.42 -19.94 52.76
C GLY A 415 -16.83 -20.65 53.98
N PRO A 416 -15.60 -20.34 54.46
CA PRO A 416 -15.26 -18.99 54.90
C PRO A 416 -13.79 -18.50 54.79
N VAL A 417 -13.72 -17.16 54.80
CA VAL A 417 -12.77 -16.14 55.30
C VAL A 417 -11.64 -16.53 56.27
N ARG A 418 -10.49 -15.80 56.14
CA ARG A 418 -9.66 -15.09 57.18
C ARG A 418 -8.15 -15.34 57.01
N ASP A 419 -7.18 -14.47 57.29
CA ASP A 419 -7.05 -13.02 57.54
C ASP A 419 -5.53 -12.74 57.75
N GLY A 420 -5.09 -11.49 57.57
CA GLY A 420 -3.92 -10.88 58.26
C GLY A 420 -2.52 -11.15 57.68
N THR A 421 -1.49 -10.31 57.81
CA THR A 421 -1.30 -9.03 58.54
C THR A 421 0.10 -8.48 58.16
N ALA A 422 0.27 -7.17 58.27
CA ALA A 422 1.51 -6.41 58.05
C ALA A 422 2.58 -6.58 59.15
N THR A 423 3.86 -6.29 58.86
CA THR A 423 4.78 -5.34 59.56
C THR A 423 6.27 -5.64 59.31
N GLY A 424 7.11 -4.59 59.23
CA GLY A 424 8.48 -4.62 59.76
C GLY A 424 9.66 -4.29 58.82
N ALA A 425 10.09 -3.02 58.82
CA ALA A 425 11.51 -2.62 58.79
C ALA A 425 11.87 -2.16 60.23
N PRO A 426 13.15 -2.09 60.74
CA PRO A 426 14.21 -1.22 60.18
C PRO A 426 15.71 -1.60 60.47
N GLY A 427 16.65 -0.81 59.91
CA GLY A 427 18.05 -0.56 60.39
C GLY A 427 19.08 -1.68 60.17
N VAL A 428 20.38 -1.47 59.90
CA VAL A 428 21.32 -0.46 60.43
C VAL A 428 22.54 -0.30 59.48
N SER A 429 23.07 0.92 59.50
CA SER A 429 24.31 1.55 59.02
C SER A 429 25.58 0.75 58.69
N GLY A 430 26.31 1.29 57.70
CA GLY A 430 27.74 1.61 57.86
C GLY A 430 28.69 1.04 56.80
N VAL A 431 29.22 1.92 55.94
CA VAL A 431 30.66 2.24 55.77
C VAL A 431 30.87 2.97 54.44
N SER A 432 31.31 4.22 54.55
CA SER A 432 31.88 5.01 53.46
C SER A 432 33.19 4.39 52.97
N ARG A 433 33.33 4.24 51.64
CA ARG A 433 34.64 4.20 50.99
C ARG A 433 34.53 4.80 49.59
N ALA A 434 35.10 5.98 49.43
CA ALA A 434 35.41 6.54 48.12
C ALA A 434 36.56 5.74 47.50
N ALA A 435 36.39 5.24 46.27
CA ALA A 435 37.45 5.03 45.28
C ALA A 435 36.89 4.48 43.94
N ALA A 436 37.35 5.12 42.87
CA ALA A 436 37.42 4.69 41.46
C ALA A 436 36.12 4.71 40.61
N GLU A 437 36.10 5.64 39.66
CA GLU A 437 35.24 5.58 38.47
C GLU A 437 35.46 4.27 37.70
N PRO A 438 34.41 3.54 37.32
CA PRO A 438 34.54 2.41 36.41
C PRO A 438 34.68 2.90 34.97
N VAL A 439 35.74 2.44 34.31
CA VAL A 439 35.98 2.56 32.87
C VAL A 439 34.71 2.14 32.09
N PRO A 440 34.23 2.91 31.09
CA PRO A 440 33.04 2.56 30.36
C PRO A 440 33.24 1.21 29.63
N PRO A 441 32.29 0.27 29.70
CA PRO A 441 32.41 -0.98 28.96
C PRO A 441 32.46 -0.69 27.46
N MET A 442 33.39 -1.34 26.76
CA MET A 442 33.47 -1.31 25.30
C MET A 442 32.11 -1.69 24.70
N PRO A 443 31.71 -1.12 23.55
CA PRO A 443 30.40 -1.37 22.96
C PRO A 443 30.24 -2.86 22.68
N VAL A 444 29.36 -3.49 23.46
CA VAL A 444 28.89 -4.84 23.21
C VAL A 444 28.14 -4.79 21.89
N VAL A 445 28.63 -5.57 20.92
CA VAL A 445 27.94 -5.78 19.64
C VAL A 445 26.53 -6.27 19.96
N THR A 446 25.54 -5.39 19.78
CA THR A 446 24.12 -5.68 19.94
C THR A 446 23.77 -6.81 18.98
N ARG A 447 23.46 -7.98 19.56
CA ARG A 447 22.88 -9.09 18.80
C ARG A 447 21.55 -8.60 18.20
N PRO A 448 21.26 -8.89 16.92
CA PRO A 448 20.00 -8.49 16.31
C PRO A 448 18.82 -9.08 17.09
N VAL A 449 17.87 -8.21 17.45
CA VAL A 449 16.60 -8.58 18.08
C VAL A 449 15.72 -9.24 17.01
N PRO A 450 15.14 -10.43 17.26
CA PRO A 450 14.15 -11.01 16.36
C PRO A 450 12.98 -10.03 16.17
N LEU A 451 12.41 -9.94 14.97
CA LEU A 451 11.12 -9.25 14.79
C LEU A 451 10.14 -9.88 15.79
N GLN A 452 9.75 -9.12 16.83
CA GLN A 452 8.90 -9.64 17.88
C GLN A 452 7.54 -9.96 17.27
N GLN A 453 7.12 -11.20 17.43
CA GLN A 453 5.86 -11.72 16.92
C GLN A 453 4.69 -10.91 17.50
N ALA A 454 3.85 -10.35 16.63
CA ALA A 454 2.47 -10.09 17.00
C ALA A 454 1.84 -11.42 17.44
N PRO A 455 0.94 -11.45 18.43
CA PRO A 455 0.25 -12.67 18.86
C PRO A 455 -0.75 -13.12 17.76
N LEU A 456 -0.25 -13.70 16.68
CA LEU A 456 -1.03 -14.34 15.62
C LEU A 456 -1.37 -15.80 15.95
N SER A 457 -1.00 -16.29 17.14
CA SER A 457 -1.09 -17.69 17.57
C SER A 457 -2.52 -18.22 17.76
N ARG A 458 -3.55 -17.57 17.20
CA ARG A 458 -4.93 -18.09 17.13
C ARG A 458 -5.55 -18.11 15.73
N LEU A 459 -4.81 -17.81 14.66
CA LEU A 459 -5.34 -17.72 13.30
C LEU A 459 -5.22 -19.01 12.46
N VAL A 460 -4.87 -20.15 13.05
CA VAL A 460 -4.95 -21.45 12.35
C VAL A 460 -5.80 -22.43 13.16
N THR A 461 -7.12 -22.35 12.96
CA THR A 461 -7.98 -23.55 12.96
C THR A 461 -9.25 -23.26 12.17
N LYS A 462 -9.29 -23.85 10.97
CA LYS A 462 -10.41 -24.19 10.06
C LYS A 462 -11.42 -23.12 9.65
#